data_AF-A0A2G2YX16-F1
#
_entry.id   AF-A0A2G2YX16-F1
#
_cell.length_a   1.000
_cell.length_b   1.000
_cell.length_c   1.000
_cell.angle_alpha   90.00
_cell.angle_beta   90.00
_cell.angle_gamma   90.00
#
_symmetry.space_group_name_H-M   'P 1'
#
loop_
_entity.id
_entity.type
_entity.pdbx_description
1 polymer ?
#
loop_
_entity_poly.entity_id
_entity_poly.type
_entity_poly.pdbx_seq_one_letter_code
_entity_poly.pdbx_strand_id
1 'polypeptide(L)'
;MCGNDRASGDCAKSFGYIDLDGCSKKDNDNDIKGPSTKKDVQVTKTSQVKESRKRKRSFEVQDVVGNISIEFGEVETTISMMIDCHFDVTKLYKEVMAMEVYNKEFLIDVFDYLVQSDTLAKAFMEKKSKSP
;
A
#
# COMPACT_ATOMS: atom_id res chain seq x y z
N MET A 1 -14.72 31.03 -46.58
CA MET A 1 -15.58 30.83 -45.40
C MET A 1 -14.83 29.91 -44.45
N CYS A 2 -14.44 30.40 -43.27
CA CYS A 2 -13.73 29.61 -42.27
C CYS A 2 -14.76 28.90 -41.39
N GLY A 3 -14.68 27.57 -41.26
CA GLY A 3 -15.56 26.81 -40.39
C GLY A 3 -15.09 26.96 -38.94
N ASN A 4 -15.90 27.57 -38.08
CA ASN A 4 -15.60 27.68 -36.66
C ASN A 4 -15.94 26.35 -35.98
N ASP A 5 -14.91 25.62 -35.57
CA ASP A 5 -15.04 24.44 -34.73
C ASP A 5 -15.19 24.91 -33.26
N ARG A 6 -16.35 24.64 -32.66
CA ARG A 6 -16.62 24.95 -31.24
C ARG A 6 -16.85 23.66 -30.47
N ALA A 7 -15.77 22.93 -30.20
CA ALA A 7 -15.76 21.92 -29.15
C ALA A 7 -15.56 22.62 -27.79
N SER A 8 -16.64 23.12 -27.20
CA SER A 8 -16.63 23.55 -25.79
C SER A 8 -17.11 22.36 -24.95
N GLY A 9 -16.14 21.56 -24.50
CA GLY A 9 -16.37 20.52 -23.49
C GLY A 9 -15.76 21.01 -22.18
N ASP A 10 -16.57 21.60 -21.31
CA ASP A 10 -16.14 21.95 -19.97
C ASP A 10 -16.27 20.70 -19.10
N CYS A 11 -15.14 20.04 -18.84
CA CYS A 11 -15.07 18.82 -18.05
C CYS A 11 -14.43 19.11 -16.70
N ALA A 12 -15.11 19.88 -15.85
CA ALA A 12 -14.73 20.00 -14.45
C ALA A 12 -15.06 18.68 -13.72
N LYS A 13 -14.11 17.73 -13.72
CA LYS A 13 -14.17 16.56 -12.83
C LYS A 13 -13.80 17.01 -11.42
N SER A 14 -14.81 17.26 -10.58
CA SER A 14 -14.61 17.19 -9.13
C SER A 14 -14.75 15.73 -8.70
N PHE A 15 -13.77 15.24 -7.94
CA PHE A 15 -13.93 14.02 -7.16
C PHE A 15 -14.46 14.43 -5.79
N GLY A 16 -15.52 13.79 -5.33
CA GLY A 16 -16.05 13.99 -3.99
C GLY A 16 -15.02 13.54 -2.94
N TYR A 17 -14.94 14.28 -1.83
CA TYR A 17 -14.21 13.89 -0.64
C TYR A 17 -14.79 12.57 -0.10
N ILE A 18 -13.96 11.53 0.03
CA ILE A 18 -14.39 10.24 0.59
C ILE A 18 -14.42 10.42 2.10
N ASP A 19 -15.64 10.56 2.62
CA ASP A 19 -15.91 10.50 4.06
C ASP A 19 -15.72 9.05 4.54
N LEU A 20 -14.80 8.86 5.49
CA LEU A 20 -14.40 7.55 6.03
C LEU A 20 -15.10 7.25 7.36
N ASP A 21 -16.28 7.83 7.59
CA ASP A 21 -17.10 7.45 8.75
C ASP A 21 -18.02 6.28 8.41
N GLY A 22 -17.66 5.10 8.95
CA GLY A 22 -18.59 3.99 9.13
C GLY A 22 -18.23 2.70 8.41
N CYS A 23 -17.36 1.89 9.02
CA CYS A 23 -17.34 0.44 8.77
C CYS A 23 -18.73 -0.16 9.00
N SER A 24 -19.41 -0.65 7.96
CA SER A 24 -20.39 -1.73 8.12
C SER A 24 -20.63 -2.56 6.85
N LYS A 25 -20.66 -3.88 7.07
CA LYS A 25 -21.07 -5.05 6.27
C LYS A 25 -21.16 -4.96 4.74
N LYS A 26 -20.34 -5.80 4.09
CA LYS A 26 -20.54 -6.30 2.73
C LYS A 26 -21.83 -7.11 2.65
N ASP A 27 -22.84 -6.57 1.96
CA ASP A 27 -23.84 -7.38 1.27
C ASP A 27 -23.48 -7.39 -0.21
N ASN A 28 -23.09 -8.56 -0.69
CA ASN A 28 -22.66 -8.79 -2.06
C ASN A 28 -23.90 -9.22 -2.87
N ASP A 29 -24.73 -8.25 -3.27
CA ASP A 29 -25.84 -8.49 -4.18
C ASP A 29 -25.40 -8.22 -5.62
N ASN A 30 -25.24 -9.30 -6.39
CA ASN A 30 -24.82 -9.29 -7.79
C ASN A 30 -25.99 -9.39 -8.77
N ASP A 31 -27.19 -8.92 -8.42
CA ASP A 31 -28.30 -8.88 -9.38
C ASP A 31 -28.18 -7.70 -10.35
N ILE A 32 -27.31 -7.87 -11.36
CA ILE A 32 -27.39 -7.08 -12.59
C ILE A 32 -28.66 -7.51 -13.34
N LYS A 33 -29.77 -6.83 -13.03
CA LYS A 33 -31.00 -6.89 -13.79
C LYS A 33 -30.75 -6.38 -15.20
N GLY A 34 -30.53 -7.30 -16.14
CA GLY A 34 -30.41 -6.98 -17.56
C GLY A 34 -31.69 -6.29 -18.08
N PRO A 35 -31.59 -5.36 -19.06
CA PRO A 35 -32.77 -4.76 -19.65
C PRO A 35 -33.50 -5.81 -20.50
N SER A 36 -34.62 -6.28 -19.99
CA SER A 36 -35.63 -7.01 -20.75
C SER A 36 -36.35 -6.04 -21.68
N THR A 37 -36.11 -6.14 -22.98
CA THR A 37 -36.99 -5.55 -24.01
C THR A 37 -37.31 -6.59 -25.08
N LYS A 38 -38.47 -7.25 -24.94
CA LYS A 38 -39.16 -7.90 -26.04
C LYS A 38 -39.76 -6.83 -26.95
N LYS A 39 -39.33 -6.78 -28.21
CA LYS A 39 -40.15 -6.37 -29.37
C LYS A 39 -39.63 -7.12 -30.60
N ASP A 40 -40.38 -8.14 -31.02
CA ASP A 40 -40.37 -8.64 -32.39
C ASP A 40 -40.77 -7.51 -33.34
N VAL A 41 -40.05 -7.31 -34.44
CA VAL A 41 -40.60 -6.98 -35.78
C VAL A 41 -39.48 -7.12 -36.83
N GLN A 42 -39.67 -8.13 -37.67
CA GLN A 42 -39.39 -8.25 -39.11
C GLN A 42 -37.99 -8.02 -39.70
N VAL A 43 -37.57 -9.07 -40.42
CA VAL A 43 -36.43 -9.24 -41.30
C VAL A 43 -36.36 -8.19 -42.41
N THR A 44 -35.21 -7.52 -42.53
CA THR A 44 -34.70 -7.02 -43.82
C THR A 44 -33.21 -7.38 -43.92
N LYS A 45 -32.90 -8.43 -44.68
CA LYS A 45 -31.52 -8.81 -45.01
C LYS A 45 -30.98 -7.85 -46.08
N THR A 46 -30.10 -6.93 -45.68
CA THR A 46 -29.12 -6.34 -46.60
C THR A 46 -27.74 -6.57 -46.01
N SER A 47 -27.03 -7.57 -46.53
CA SER A 47 -25.66 -7.87 -46.15
C SER A 47 -24.72 -6.82 -46.73
N GLN A 48 -24.46 -5.77 -45.96
CA GLN A 48 -23.21 -5.04 -46.10
C GLN A 48 -22.28 -5.59 -45.02
N VAL A 49 -21.36 -6.45 -45.44
CA VAL A 49 -20.25 -6.89 -44.60
C VAL A 49 -19.39 -5.65 -44.35
N LYS A 50 -19.70 -4.94 -43.25
CA LYS A 50 -18.79 -3.94 -42.70
C LYS A 50 -17.60 -4.72 -42.17
N GLU A 51 -16.45 -4.60 -42.81
CA GLU A 51 -15.20 -5.08 -42.22
C GLU A 51 -15.03 -4.40 -40.85
N SER A 52 -15.25 -5.18 -39.80
CA SER A 52 -14.87 -4.76 -38.46
C SER A 52 -13.35 -4.68 -38.43
N ARG A 53 -12.79 -3.50 -38.67
CA ARG A 53 -11.37 -3.25 -38.45
C ARG A 53 -11.11 -3.41 -36.96
N LYS A 54 -10.66 -4.61 -36.55
CA LYS A 54 -10.20 -4.85 -35.18
C LYS A 54 -9.06 -3.87 -34.91
N ARG A 55 -9.27 -2.90 -34.03
CA ARG A 55 -8.14 -2.10 -33.52
C ARG A 55 -7.23 -3.08 -32.78
N LYS A 56 -6.01 -3.27 -33.27
CA LYS A 56 -4.95 -3.86 -32.45
C LYS A 56 -4.71 -2.88 -31.31
N ARG A 57 -5.25 -3.19 -30.14
CA ARG A 57 -4.88 -2.48 -28.92
C ARG A 57 -3.51 -3.03 -28.54
N SER A 58 -2.45 -2.38 -29.01
CA SER A 58 -1.13 -2.58 -28.43
C SER A 58 -1.20 -2.04 -27.01
N PHE A 59 -1.51 -2.92 -26.08
CA PHE A 59 -1.37 -2.65 -24.67
C PHE A 59 0.12 -2.79 -24.34
N GLU A 60 0.87 -1.71 -24.56
CA GLU A 60 2.04 -1.46 -23.73
C GLU A 60 1.53 -0.77 -22.47
N VAL A 61 0.72 -1.49 -21.70
CA VAL A 61 0.52 -1.14 -20.30
C VAL A 61 1.57 -1.96 -19.59
N GLN A 62 2.58 -1.26 -19.07
CA GLN A 62 3.44 -1.82 -18.03
C GLN A 62 2.56 -2.62 -17.09
N ASP A 63 2.98 -3.82 -16.72
CA ASP A 63 2.23 -4.69 -15.80
C ASP A 63 2.03 -3.95 -14.47
N VAL A 64 0.94 -3.20 -14.37
CA VAL A 64 0.65 -2.32 -13.24
C VAL A 64 0.53 -3.16 -11.97
N VAL A 65 -0.01 -4.37 -12.10
CA VAL A 65 -0.15 -5.31 -10.99
C VAL A 65 1.21 -5.85 -10.57
N GLY A 66 2.08 -6.21 -11.53
CA GLY A 66 3.46 -6.59 -11.27
C GLY A 66 4.26 -5.48 -10.58
N ASN A 67 4.15 -4.24 -11.06
CA ASN A 67 4.81 -3.09 -10.46
C ASN A 67 4.35 -2.82 -9.02
N ILE A 68 3.03 -2.86 -8.77
CA ILE A 68 2.48 -2.71 -7.42
C ILE A 68 2.97 -3.84 -6.50
N SER A 69 3.07 -5.06 -7.02
CA SER A 69 3.56 -6.22 -6.25
C SER A 69 5.02 -6.06 -5.85
N ILE A 70 5.85 -5.49 -6.72
CA ILE A 70 7.27 -5.19 -6.43
C ILE A 70 7.37 -4.13 -5.33
N GLU A 71 6.66 -3.00 -5.47
CA GLU A 71 6.66 -1.93 -4.46
C GLU A 71 6.19 -2.44 -3.08
N PHE A 72 5.15 -3.28 -3.05
CA PHE A 72 4.70 -3.89 -1.79
C PHE A 72 5.72 -4.84 -1.17
N GLY A 73 6.45 -5.62 -2.00
CA GLY A 73 7.52 -6.49 -1.53
C GLY A 73 8.70 -5.71 -0.92
N GLU A 74 9.04 -4.54 -1.46
CA GLU A 74 10.06 -3.65 -0.88
C GLU A 74 9.63 -3.09 0.49
N VAL A 75 8.36 -2.73 0.63
CA VAL A 75 7.77 -2.29 1.91
C VAL A 75 7.79 -3.42 2.93
N GLU A 76 7.36 -4.63 2.56
CA GLU A 76 7.40 -5.82 3.42
C GLU A 76 8.82 -6.13 3.90
N THR A 77 9.80 -6.07 2.99
CA THR A 77 11.21 -6.29 3.29
C THR A 77 11.73 -5.24 4.28
N THR A 78 11.42 -3.96 4.05
CA THR A 78 11.84 -2.86 4.93
C THR A 78 11.24 -3.01 6.34
N ILE A 79 9.95 -3.36 6.44
CA ILE A 79 9.28 -3.60 7.71
C ILE A 79 9.90 -4.81 8.43
N SER A 80 10.15 -5.90 7.71
CA SER A 80 10.79 -7.09 8.27
C SER A 80 12.18 -6.78 8.81
N MET A 81 12.98 -6.00 8.08
CA MET A 81 14.30 -5.53 8.55
C MET A 81 14.20 -4.64 9.80
N MET A 82 13.15 -3.84 9.95
CA MET A 82 12.92 -3.05 11.16
C MET A 82 12.55 -3.94 12.36
N ILE A 83 11.79 -5.01 12.14
CA ILE A 83 11.41 -5.98 13.20
C ILE A 83 12.64 -6.81 13.62
N ASP A 84 13.43 -7.30 12.66
CA ASP A 84 14.64 -8.10 12.92
C ASP A 84 15.79 -7.26 13.50
N CYS A 85 15.68 -5.94 13.47
CA CYS A 85 16.64 -5.02 14.10
C CYS A 85 16.54 -4.97 15.63
N HIS A 86 15.55 -5.62 16.24
CA HIS A 86 15.37 -5.58 17.68
C HIS A 86 16.56 -6.23 18.38
N PHE A 87 17.22 -5.47 19.25
CA PHE A 87 18.33 -6.02 20.03
C PHE A 87 17.82 -7.05 21.05
N ASP A 88 18.68 -7.97 21.46
CA ASP A 88 18.35 -8.96 22.49
C ASP A 88 18.19 -8.25 23.85
N VAL A 89 16.93 -8.01 24.22
CA VAL A 89 16.52 -7.34 25.48
C VAL A 89 17.04 -8.08 26.70
N THR A 90 17.08 -9.40 26.66
CA THR A 90 17.56 -10.21 27.78
C THR A 90 19.05 -10.00 27.98
N LYS A 91 19.81 -9.93 26.88
CA LYS A 91 21.24 -9.63 26.91
C LYS A 91 21.50 -8.21 27.38
N LEU A 92 20.74 -7.22 26.89
CA LEU A 92 20.85 -5.83 27.34
C LEU A 92 20.60 -5.72 28.86
N TYR A 93 19.53 -6.34 29.36
CA TYR A 93 19.18 -6.31 30.77
C TYR A 93 20.33 -6.81 31.65
N LYS A 94 20.90 -7.96 31.32
CA LYS A 94 22.05 -8.53 32.06
C LYS A 94 23.24 -7.58 32.06
N GLU A 95 23.54 -6.98 30.92
CA GLU A 95 24.69 -6.10 30.74
C GLU A 95 24.56 -4.77 31.48
N VAL A 96 23.34 -4.21 31.53
CA VAL A 96 23.02 -3.01 32.31
C VAL A 96 23.07 -3.33 33.80
N MET A 97 22.45 -4.44 34.22
CA MET A 97 22.42 -4.84 35.64
C MET A 97 23.77 -5.28 36.20
N ALA A 98 24.73 -5.67 35.35
CA ALA A 98 26.10 -6.00 35.74
C ALA A 98 26.94 -4.77 36.13
N MET A 99 26.44 -3.54 35.97
CA MET A 99 27.18 -2.34 36.39
C MET A 99 27.11 -2.14 37.91
N GLU A 100 28.15 -2.54 38.62
CA GLU A 100 28.19 -2.46 40.09
C GLU A 100 28.32 -1.04 40.65
N VAL A 101 28.66 -0.06 39.81
CA VAL A 101 28.92 1.33 40.23
C VAL A 101 27.63 2.11 40.56
N TYR A 102 26.50 1.68 40.01
CA TYR A 102 25.23 2.41 40.13
C TYR A 102 24.21 1.64 40.98
N ASN A 103 23.28 2.36 41.63
CA ASN A 103 22.17 1.73 42.34
C ASN A 103 21.21 1.06 41.35
N LYS A 104 20.55 0.00 41.81
CA LYS A 104 19.66 -0.82 40.97
C LYS A 104 18.49 -0.03 40.38
N GLU A 105 17.93 0.92 41.12
CA GLU A 105 16.81 1.74 40.65
C GLU A 105 17.22 2.56 39.42
N PHE A 106 18.38 3.20 39.46
CA PHE A 106 18.91 3.93 38.31
C PHE A 106 19.20 3.02 37.12
N LEU A 107 19.71 1.80 37.36
CA LEU A 107 19.96 0.84 36.30
C LEU A 107 18.68 0.36 35.62
N ILE A 108 17.57 0.25 36.36
CA ILE A 108 16.25 -0.03 35.79
C ILE A 108 15.81 1.12 34.89
N ASP A 109 15.92 2.38 35.36
CA ASP A 109 15.56 3.55 34.55
C ASP A 109 16.40 3.66 33.26
N VAL A 110 17.71 3.38 33.36
CA VAL A 110 18.62 3.33 32.21
C VAL A 110 18.19 2.22 31.24
N PHE A 111 17.86 1.05 31.75
CA PHE A 111 17.38 -0.05 30.90
C PHE A 111 16.08 0.34 30.18
N ASP A 112 15.10 0.89 30.89
CA ASP A 112 13.82 1.33 30.31
C ASP A 112 14.02 2.42 29.24
N TYR A 113 14.97 3.33 29.46
CA TYR A 113 15.36 4.33 28.46
C TYR A 113 16.04 3.72 27.22
N LEU A 114 16.94 2.74 27.40
CA LEU A 114 17.62 2.08 26.30
C LEU A 114 16.66 1.21 25.48
N VAL A 115 15.68 0.55 26.11
CA VAL A 115 14.67 -0.25 25.42
C VAL A 115 13.78 0.60 24.51
N GLN A 116 13.56 1.87 24.85
CA GLN A 116 12.83 2.80 24.01
C GLN A 116 13.64 3.26 22.78
N SER A 117 14.96 3.06 22.76
CA SER A 117 15.84 3.54 21.70
C SER A 117 16.82 2.47 21.23
N ASP A 118 16.44 1.79 20.15
CA ASP A 118 17.26 0.78 19.46
C ASP A 118 18.68 1.25 19.16
N THR A 119 18.85 2.51 18.71
CA THR A 119 20.16 3.08 18.40
C THR A 119 21.04 3.18 19.65
N LEU A 120 20.47 3.62 20.77
CA LEU A 120 21.22 3.76 22.02
C LEU A 120 21.53 2.39 22.63
N ALA A 121 20.58 1.45 22.62
CA ALA A 121 20.81 0.08 23.05
C ALA A 121 21.94 -0.58 22.25
N LYS A 122 21.96 -0.42 20.93
CA LYS A 122 23.03 -0.94 20.06
C LYS A 122 24.39 -0.33 20.38
N ALA A 123 24.47 1.00 20.46
CA ALA A 123 25.72 1.70 20.77
C ALA A 123 26.26 1.32 22.17
N PHE A 124 25.37 1.16 23.14
CA PHE A 124 25.71 0.70 24.47
C PHE A 124 26.34 -0.71 24.46
N MET A 125 25.70 -1.66 23.78
CA MET A 125 26.20 -3.04 23.67
C MET A 125 27.55 -3.12 22.95
N GLU A 126 27.74 -2.31 21.90
CA GLU A 126 29.01 -2.24 21.18
C GLU A 126 30.12 -1.61 22.03
N LYS A 127 29.80 -0.64 22.88
CA LYS A 127 30.77 -0.09 23.84
C LYS A 127 31.21 -1.15 24.86
N LYS A 128 30.28 -1.97 25.34
CA LYS A 128 30.60 -3.06 26.29
C LYS A 128 31.48 -4.14 25.69
N SER A 129 31.33 -4.47 24.40
CA SER A 129 32.23 -5.43 23.74
C SER A 129 33.65 -4.93 23.48
N LYS A 130 33.87 -3.60 23.56
CA LYS A 130 35.18 -2.95 23.35
C LYS A 130 35.84 -2.48 24.65
N SER A 131 35.16 -2.57 25.78
CA SER A 131 35.76 -2.32 27.08
C SER A 131 36.64 -3.51 27.46
N PRO A 132 37.93 -3.30 27.79
CA PRO A 132 38.80 -4.36 28.31
C PRO A 132 38.33 -4.90 29.66
#